data_AF-A0A0H3ZQQ0-F1
#
_entry.id   AF-A0A0H3ZQQ0-F1
#
_cell.length_a   1.000
_cell.length_b   1.000
_cell.length_c   1.000
_cell.angle_alpha   90.00
_cell.angle_beta   90.00
_cell.angle_gamma   90.00
#
_symmetry.space_group_name_H-M   'P 1'
#
loop_
_entity.id
_entity.type
_entity.pdbx_description
1 polymer ?
#
loop_
_entity_poly.entity_id
_entity_poly.type
_entity_poly.pdbx_seq_one_letter_code
_entity_poly.pdbx_strand_id
1 'polypeptide(L)'
;MPYFPLNDDEMAKIAALSLQRIRQRVDEHYGASFDYDPQVIEQLVHLNESPETGARAIEQIINRQLMPNLANQCIQRMSENQPVEAVHVGVDSNGLFDIRIQ
;
A
#
# COMPACT_ATOMS: atom_id res chain seq x y z
N MET A 1 5.14 -26.69 -10.10
CA MET A 1 5.83 -25.42 -10.39
C MET A 1 6.66 -25.05 -9.17
N PRO A 2 7.98 -24.81 -9.26
CA PRO A 2 8.78 -24.51 -8.07
C PRO A 2 9.04 -23.00 -7.97
N TYR A 3 8.42 -22.31 -7.00
CA TYR A 3 8.77 -20.94 -6.62
C TYR A 3 9.47 -20.96 -5.25
N PHE A 4 10.51 -20.14 -5.11
CA PHE A 4 11.55 -20.18 -4.08
C PHE A 4 10.99 -19.92 -2.66
N PRO A 5 10.99 -20.89 -1.73
CA PRO A 5 10.00 -20.92 -0.64
C PRO A 5 10.45 -20.31 0.71
N LEU A 6 11.15 -19.17 0.75
CA LEU A 6 11.42 -18.51 2.05
C LEU A 6 11.44 -16.99 2.00
N ASN A 7 12.07 -16.38 1.00
CA ASN A 7 12.17 -14.92 0.93
C ASN A 7 10.82 -14.26 0.67
N ASP A 8 10.00 -14.80 -0.23
CA ASP A 8 8.73 -14.18 -0.62
C ASP A 8 7.73 -14.13 0.53
N ASP A 9 7.67 -15.19 1.36
CA ASP A 9 6.81 -15.24 2.55
C ASP A 9 7.24 -14.24 3.62
N GLU A 10 8.55 -14.05 3.81
CA GLU A 10 9.08 -13.04 4.73
C GLU A 10 8.81 -11.63 4.21
N MET A 11 8.97 -11.41 2.90
CA MET A 11 8.66 -10.13 2.27
C MET A 11 7.16 -9.80 2.31
N ALA A 12 6.29 -10.80 2.11
CA ALA A 12 4.85 -10.64 2.25
C ALA A 12 4.46 -10.22 3.67
N LYS A 13 5.09 -10.81 4.70
CA LYS A 13 4.89 -10.40 6.11
C LYS A 13 5.36 -8.97 6.36
N ILE A 14 6.50 -8.59 5.80
CA ILE A 14 7.02 -7.21 5.90
C ILE A 14 6.06 -6.23 5.21
N ALA A 15 5.57 -6.56 4.02
CA ALA A 15 4.59 -5.75 3.30
C ALA A 15 3.31 -5.58 4.12
N ALA A 16 2.77 -6.66 4.68
CA ALA A 16 1.61 -6.62 5.55
C ALA A 16 1.82 -5.73 6.79
N LEU A 17 3.00 -5.82 7.43
CA LEU A 17 3.35 -4.99 8.58
C LEU A 17 3.45 -3.50 8.19
N SER A 18 4.06 -3.21 7.04
CA SER A 18 4.14 -1.84 6.51
C SER A 18 2.75 -1.27 6.19
N LEU A 19 1.88 -2.05 5.54
CA LEU A 19 0.50 -1.66 5.28
C LEU A 19 -0.30 -1.44 6.58
N GLN A 20 -0.05 -2.24 7.62
CA GLN A 20 -0.66 -2.02 8.94
C GLN A 20 -0.23 -0.70 9.57
N ARG A 21 1.05 -0.29 9.41
CA ARG A 21 1.51 1.03 9.86
C ARG A 21 0.83 2.16 9.08
N ILE A 22 0.60 1.98 7.79
CA ILE A 22 -0.15 2.95 6.98
C ILE A 22 -1.59 3.05 7.50
N ARG A 23 -2.25 1.92 7.74
CA ARG A 23 -3.61 1.90 8.31
C ARG A 23 -3.70 2.78 9.56
N GLN A 24 -2.77 2.58 10.50
CA GLN A 24 -2.73 3.37 11.72
C GLN A 24 -2.54 4.87 11.42
N ARG A 25 -1.63 5.23 10.51
CA ARG A 25 -1.44 6.64 10.13
C ARG A 25 -2.65 7.24 9.44
N VAL A 26 -3.35 6.50 8.59
CA VAL A 26 -4.54 6.98 7.89
C VAL A 26 -5.67 7.25 8.88
N ASP A 27 -5.86 6.35 9.84
CA ASP A 27 -6.81 6.53 10.94
C ASP A 27 -6.43 7.74 11.83
N GLU A 28 -5.17 7.85 12.25
CA GLU A 28 -4.70 8.95 13.10
C GLU A 28 -4.77 10.33 12.42
N HIS A 29 -4.47 10.40 11.12
CA HIS A 29 -4.41 11.67 10.39
C HIS A 29 -5.76 12.10 9.80
N TYR A 30 -6.57 11.15 9.32
CA TYR A 30 -7.79 11.43 8.57
C TYR A 30 -9.06 10.90 9.27
N GLY A 31 -8.94 10.04 10.28
CA GLY A 31 -10.08 9.37 10.90
C GLY A 31 -10.75 8.34 9.98
N ALA A 32 -10.01 7.82 8.99
CA ALA A 32 -10.53 6.96 7.95
C ALA A 32 -10.08 5.50 8.14
N SER A 33 -10.94 4.54 7.83
CA SER A 33 -10.54 3.14 7.77
C SER A 33 -9.65 2.89 6.54
N PHE A 34 -8.67 2.00 6.66
CA PHE A 34 -7.79 1.64 5.54
C PHE A 34 -7.81 0.13 5.32
N ASP A 35 -8.14 -0.27 4.09
CA ASP A 35 -8.12 -1.67 3.65
C ASP A 35 -7.39 -1.81 2.31
N TYR A 36 -6.97 -3.05 2.02
CA TYR A 36 -6.23 -3.36 0.81
C TYR A 36 -6.54 -4.76 0.30
N ASP A 37 -6.43 -4.94 -1.02
CA ASP A 37 -6.59 -6.24 -1.67
C ASP A 37 -5.32 -7.10 -1.49
N PRO A 38 -5.45 -8.44 -1.42
CA PRO A 38 -4.29 -9.34 -1.33
C PRO A 38 -3.27 -9.12 -2.47
N GLN A 39 -3.75 -8.73 -3.65
CA GLN A 39 -2.93 -8.42 -4.82
C GLN A 39 -1.94 -7.27 -4.57
N VAL A 40 -2.22 -6.37 -3.63
CA VAL A 40 -1.30 -5.29 -3.25
C VAL A 40 -0.02 -5.86 -2.63
N ILE A 41 -0.13 -6.91 -1.80
CA ILE A 41 1.03 -7.58 -1.22
C ILE A 41 1.84 -8.26 -2.33
N GLU A 42 1.17 -9.01 -3.21
CA GLU A 42 1.82 -9.67 -4.35
C GLU A 42 2.57 -8.66 -5.22
N GLN A 43 1.96 -7.51 -5.51
CA GLN A 43 2.57 -6.46 -6.30
C GLN A 43 3.75 -5.78 -5.59
N LEU A 44 3.65 -5.54 -4.28
CA LEU A 44 4.77 -5.01 -3.50
C LEU A 44 5.98 -5.96 -3.46
N VAL A 45 5.73 -7.26 -3.37
CA VAL A 45 6.78 -8.29 -3.46
C VAL A 45 7.35 -8.35 -4.88
N HIS A 46 6.49 -8.28 -5.92
CA HIS A 46 6.91 -8.31 -7.32
C HIS A 46 7.75 -7.10 -7.72
N LEU A 47 7.40 -5.91 -7.24
CA LEU A 47 8.16 -4.67 -7.48
C LEU A 47 9.51 -4.64 -6.74
N ASN A 48 9.76 -5.57 -5.82
CA ASN A 48 11.06 -5.68 -5.19
C ASN A 48 12.05 -6.38 -6.12
N GLU A 49 12.72 -5.60 -6.98
CA GLU A 49 13.67 -6.10 -7.98
C GLU A 49 14.97 -6.69 -7.39
N SER A 50 15.35 -6.29 -6.16
CA SER A 50 16.62 -6.71 -5.54
C SER A 50 16.45 -7.16 -4.07
N PRO A 51 16.54 -8.47 -3.79
CA PRO A 51 16.52 -9.03 -2.44
C PRO A 51 17.58 -8.44 -1.49
N GLU A 52 18.70 -7.93 -2.02
CA GLU A 52 19.79 -7.33 -1.25
C GLU A 52 19.37 -6.08 -0.46
N THR A 53 18.34 -5.37 -0.91
CA THR A 53 17.84 -4.16 -0.23
C THR A 53 16.88 -4.49 0.92
N GLY A 54 16.38 -5.74 0.99
CA GLY A 54 15.49 -6.24 2.03
C GLY A 54 14.23 -5.40 2.24
N ALA A 55 13.72 -5.42 3.48
CA ALA A 55 12.48 -4.74 3.90
C ALA A 55 12.37 -3.25 3.50
N ARG A 56 13.51 -2.56 3.30
CA ARG A 56 13.56 -1.13 2.97
C ARG A 56 13.02 -0.84 1.58
N ALA A 57 13.15 -1.77 0.63
CA ALA A 57 12.64 -1.57 -0.72
C ALA A 57 11.11 -1.44 -0.72
N ILE A 58 10.41 -2.29 0.03
CA ILE A 58 8.94 -2.22 0.17
C ILE A 58 8.54 -0.88 0.79
N GLU A 59 9.20 -0.46 1.88
CA GLU A 59 8.92 0.84 2.50
C GLU A 59 9.17 1.99 1.52
N GLN A 60 10.20 1.92 0.68
CA GLN A 60 10.46 2.93 -0.35
C GLN A 60 9.36 2.96 -1.42
N ILE A 61 8.90 1.80 -1.92
CA ILE A 61 7.81 1.73 -2.90
C ILE A 61 6.55 2.36 -2.33
N ILE A 62 6.18 1.99 -1.10
CA ILE A 62 5.06 2.57 -0.37
C ILE A 62 5.18 4.10 -0.26
N ASN A 63 6.33 4.60 0.19
CA ASN A 63 6.52 6.04 0.39
C ASN A 63 6.61 6.82 -0.93
N ARG A 64 7.05 6.20 -2.02
CA ARG A 64 7.22 6.87 -3.32
C ARG A 64 5.99 6.77 -4.23
N GLN A 65 5.17 5.73 -4.07
CA GLN A 65 4.00 5.50 -4.92
C GLN A 65 2.70 5.59 -4.12
N LEU A 66 2.56 4.81 -3.06
CA LEU A 66 1.27 4.70 -2.36
C LEU A 66 0.94 5.96 -1.55
N MET A 67 1.88 6.42 -0.73
CA MET A 67 1.68 7.58 0.17
C MET A 67 1.37 8.88 -0.59
N PRO A 68 2.08 9.27 -1.67
CA PRO A 68 1.77 10.50 -2.39
C PRO A 68 0.40 10.44 -3.06
N ASN A 69 0.02 9.30 -3.64
CA ASN A 69 -1.30 9.13 -4.26
C ASN A 69 -2.42 9.22 -3.21
N LEU A 70 -2.24 8.56 -2.06
CA LEU A 70 -3.21 8.61 -0.97
C LEU A 70 -3.38 10.03 -0.42
N ALA A 71 -2.27 10.74 -0.17
CA ALA A 71 -2.31 12.13 0.27
C ALA A 71 -3.03 13.04 -0.74
N ASN A 72 -2.72 12.91 -2.03
CA ASN A 72 -3.36 13.70 -3.08
C ASN A 72 -4.88 13.48 -3.12
N GLN A 73 -5.35 12.23 -3.05
CA GLN A 73 -6.78 11.94 -3.06
C GLN A 73 -7.49 12.43 -1.79
N CYS A 74 -6.88 12.25 -0.61
CA CYS A 74 -7.43 12.78 0.64
C CYS A 74 -7.54 14.31 0.60
N ILE A 75 -6.48 15.00 0.14
CA ILE A 75 -6.48 16.46 0.01
C ILE A 75 -7.56 16.92 -0.97
N GLN A 76 -7.74 16.22 -2.09
CA GLN A 76 -8.78 16.53 -3.07
C GLN A 76 -10.18 16.41 -2.44
N ARG A 77 -10.48 15.33 -1.72
CA ARG A 77 -11.77 15.14 -1.01
C ARG A 77 -12.04 16.24 -0.01
N MET A 78 -11.03 16.59 0.80
CA MET A 78 -11.13 17.68 1.76
C MET A 78 -11.39 19.04 1.07
N SER A 79 -10.76 19.29 -0.09
CA SER A 79 -11.03 20.49 -0.89
C SER A 79 -12.46 20.53 -1.43
N GLU A 80 -13.08 19.38 -1.66
CA GLU A 80 -14.46 19.22 -2.09
C GLU A 80 -15.46 19.18 -0.90
N ASN A 81 -14.99 19.41 0.34
CA ASN A 81 -15.75 19.25 1.59
C ASN A 81 -16.39 17.87 1.76
N GLN A 82 -15.80 16.84 1.16
CA GLN A 82 -16.23 15.46 1.33
C GLN A 82 -15.41 14.80 2.45
N PRO A 83 -16.04 14.06 3.38
CA PRO A 83 -15.31 13.29 4.36
C PRO A 83 -14.51 12.17 3.68
N VAL A 84 -13.44 11.75 4.34
CA VAL A 84 -12.67 10.55 3.99
C VAL A 84 -13.08 9.53 5.04
N GLU A 85 -14.03 8.65 4.71
CA GLU A 85 -14.54 7.66 5.68
C GLU A 85 -13.75 6.35 5.59
N ALA A 86 -13.47 5.92 4.36
CA ALA A 86 -12.72 4.71 4.09
C ALA A 86 -11.79 4.87 2.90
N VAL A 87 -10.62 4.22 2.97
CA VAL A 87 -9.63 4.15 1.92
C VAL A 87 -9.37 2.69 1.59
N HIS A 88 -9.56 2.32 0.33
CA HIS A 88 -9.29 1.00 -0.19
C HIS A 88 -8.15 1.06 -1.21
N VAL A 89 -7.17 0.17 -1.07
CA VAL A 89 -6.04 0.04 -2.00
C VAL A 89 -6.14 -1.26 -2.77
N GLY A 90 -6.20 -1.17 -4.08
CA GLY A 90 -6.15 -2.31 -4.98
C GLY A 90 -4.98 -2.23 -5.96
N VAL A 91 -4.95 -3.17 -6.89
CA VAL A 91 -4.05 -3.16 -8.04
C VAL A 91 -4.89 -3.16 -9.31
N ASP A 92 -4.59 -2.26 -10.24
CA ASP A 92 -5.30 -2.18 -11.52
C ASP A 92 -4.79 -3.24 -12.51
N SER A 93 -5.41 -3.30 -13.69
CA SER A 93 -5.03 -4.23 -14.75
C SER A 93 -3.62 -4.00 -15.33
N ASN A 94 -3.00 -2.85 -15.05
CA ASN A 94 -1.65 -2.50 -15.47
C ASN A 94 -0.60 -2.80 -14.39
N GLY A 95 -1.00 -3.30 -13.22
CA GLY A 95 -0.09 -3.52 -12.09
C GLY A 95 0.22 -2.24 -11.32
N LEU A 96 -0.56 -1.18 -11.48
CA LEU A 96 -0.43 0.06 -10.72
C LEU A 96 -1.35 0.04 -9.49
N PHE A 97 -0.94 0.71 -8.42
CA PHE A 97 -1.78 0.85 -7.23
C PHE A 97 -2.99 1.75 -7.53
N ASP A 98 -4.19 1.20 -7.33
CA ASP A 98 -5.45 1.93 -7.45
C ASP A 98 -5.96 2.24 -6.05
N ILE A 99 -6.15 3.52 -5.74
CA ILE A 99 -6.68 3.95 -4.44
C ILE A 99 -8.09 4.46 -4.65
N ARG A 100 -9.03 3.97 -3.85
CA ARG A 100 -10.43 4.38 -3.84
C ARG A 100 -10.79 4.88 -2.45
N ILE A 101 -11.24 6.13 -2.39
CA ILE A 101 -11.76 6.71 -1.15
C ILE A 101 -13.28 6.68 -1.19
N GLN A 102 -13.92 6.41 -0.06
CA GLN A 102 -15.37 6.56 0.15
C GLN A 102 -15.63 7.80 0.98
#